data_AF-A0A7W1FZ69-F1
#
_entry.id   AF-A0A7W1FZ69-F1
#
_cell.length_a   1.000
_cell.length_b   1.000
_cell.length_c   1.000
_cell.angle_alpha   90.00
_cell.angle_beta   90.00
_cell.angle_gamma   90.00
#
_symmetry.space_group_name_H-M   'P 1'
#
loop_
_entity.id
_entity.type
_entity.pdbx_description
1 polymer ?
#
loop_
_entity_poly.entity_id
_entity_poly.type
_entity_poly.pdbx_seq_one_letter_code
_entity_poly.pdbx_strand_id
1 'polypeptide(L)'
;MPNQTFVFKQFKIHQDKCAMKVGTDAVLLGSWVNASHAKTILDIGTGTGIIALMLAQKSGARIDAIDIDSNAYIQATENANNCNWKDRIHIHHITL
;
A
#
# COMPACT_ATOMS: atom_id res chain seq x y z
N MET A 1 -1.00 -16.75 17.94
CA MET A 1 -1.72 -15.65 17.26
C MET A 1 -1.30 -15.67 15.79
N PRO A 2 -2.23 -15.58 14.82
CA PRO A 2 -1.84 -15.57 13.41
C PRO A 2 -0.97 -14.35 13.12
N ASN A 3 0.05 -14.51 12.27
CA ASN A 3 1.05 -13.48 12.00
C ASN A 3 0.38 -12.19 11.47
N GLN A 4 0.46 -11.11 12.24
CA GLN A 4 -0.15 -9.81 11.94
C GLN A 4 0.74 -8.93 11.05
N THR A 5 1.91 -9.43 10.66
CA THR A 5 2.85 -8.72 9.80
C THR A 5 3.28 -9.58 8.62
N PHE A 6 3.28 -8.99 7.43
CA PHE A 6 3.88 -9.55 6.23
C PHE A 6 5.17 -8.80 5.91
N VAL A 7 6.29 -9.51 5.73
CA VAL A 7 7.62 -8.90 5.64
C VAL A 7 8.16 -8.99 4.21
N PHE A 8 8.43 -7.84 3.61
CA PHE A 8 9.21 -7.70 2.38
C PHE A 8 10.67 -7.39 2.71
N LYS A 9 11.57 -7.50 1.72
CA LYS A 9 13.00 -7.20 1.92
C LYS A 9 13.28 -5.75 2.35
N GLN A 10 12.39 -4.81 2.04
CA GLN A 10 12.62 -3.37 2.24
C GLN A 10 11.58 -2.69 3.15
N PHE A 11 10.47 -3.37 3.44
CA PHE A 11 9.39 -2.82 4.26
C PHE A 11 8.56 -3.93 4.89
N LYS A 12 7.72 -3.57 5.85
CA LYS A 12 6.78 -4.48 6.52
C LYS A 12 5.36 -3.97 6.31
N ILE A 13 4.40 -4.88 6.23
CA ILE A 13 2.97 -4.60 6.16
C ILE A 13 2.32 -5.12 7.43
N HIS A 14 1.80 -4.22 8.25
CA HIS A 14 0.86 -4.52 9.32
C HIS A 14 -0.54 -4.67 8.74
N GLN A 15 -1.32 -5.63 9.26
CA GLN A 15 -2.61 -6.04 8.70
C GLN A 15 -3.58 -6.52 9.79
N ASP A 16 -3.47 -5.97 10.98
CA ASP A 16 -4.34 -6.28 12.13
C ASP A 16 -5.67 -5.51 12.10
N LYS A 17 -5.72 -4.38 11.40
CA LYS A 17 -6.92 -3.52 11.28
C LYS A 17 -7.70 -3.73 9.98
N CYS A 18 -7.06 -4.27 8.94
CA CYS A 18 -7.73 -4.52 7.66
C CYS A 18 -8.56 -5.81 7.69
N ALA A 19 -9.77 -5.76 7.11
CA ALA A 19 -10.59 -6.96 6.92
C ALA A 19 -9.90 -7.99 6.01
N MET A 20 -9.21 -7.53 4.97
CA MET A 20 -8.42 -8.37 4.07
C MET A 20 -6.93 -8.27 4.39
N LYS A 21 -6.29 -9.43 4.54
CA LYS A 21 -4.85 -9.57 4.69
C LYS A 21 -4.15 -9.53 3.33
N VAL A 22 -2.83 -9.42 3.34
CA VAL A 22 -1.99 -9.57 2.15
C VAL A 22 -2.29 -10.90 1.47
N GLY A 23 -2.84 -10.83 0.27
CA GLY A 23 -3.12 -11.96 -0.61
C GLY A 23 -2.12 -12.08 -1.74
N THR A 24 -2.04 -13.26 -2.35
CA THR A 24 -1.16 -13.54 -3.50
C THR A 24 -1.44 -12.59 -4.67
N ASP A 25 -2.71 -12.29 -4.94
CA ASP A 25 -3.10 -11.45 -6.08
C ASP A 25 -2.50 -10.04 -5.99
N ALA A 26 -2.51 -9.44 -4.79
CA ALA A 26 -1.91 -8.13 -4.56
C ALA A 26 -0.39 -8.14 -4.79
N VAL A 27 0.28 -9.20 -4.31
CA VAL A 27 1.73 -9.38 -4.50
C VAL A 27 2.07 -9.58 -5.98
N LEU A 28 1.28 -10.39 -6.69
CA LEU A 28 1.46 -10.63 -8.12
C LEU A 28 1.23 -9.35 -8.92
N LEU A 29 0.14 -8.62 -8.67
CA LEU A 29 -0.17 -7.38 -9.35
C LEU A 29 0.92 -6.32 -9.13
N GLY A 30 1.29 -6.04 -7.88
CA GLY A 30 2.36 -5.09 -7.56
C GLY A 30 3.71 -5.48 -8.18
N SER A 31 3.98 -6.78 -8.31
CA SER A 31 5.19 -7.30 -8.98
C SER A 31 5.13 -7.16 -10.49
N TRP A 32 3.97 -7.39 -11.11
CA TRP A 32 3.75 -7.35 -12.56
C TRP A 32 3.79 -5.93 -13.13
N VAL A 33 3.17 -4.96 -12.45
CA VAL A 33 3.01 -3.59 -12.96
C VAL A 33 4.36 -2.95 -13.27
N ASN A 34 4.56 -2.47 -14.50
CA ASN A 34 5.73 -1.66 -14.86
C ASN A 34 5.46 -0.18 -14.58
N ALA A 35 6.00 0.35 -13.49
CA ALA A 35 5.80 1.73 -13.05
C ALA A 35 7.04 2.63 -13.21
N SER A 36 8.11 2.18 -13.89
CA SER A 36 9.41 2.88 -13.92
C SER A 36 9.33 4.33 -14.40
N HIS A 37 8.39 4.63 -15.32
CA HIS A 37 8.20 5.96 -15.90
C HIS A 37 6.92 6.67 -15.42
N ALA A 38 6.20 6.08 -14.47
CA ALA A 38 5.01 6.70 -13.92
C ALA A 38 5.40 7.97 -13.13
N LYS A 39 4.65 9.05 -13.36
CA LYS A 39 4.79 10.30 -12.58
C LYS A 39 3.80 10.35 -11.41
N THR A 40 2.61 9.81 -11.64
CA THR A 40 1.51 9.75 -10.68
C THR A 40 0.84 8.39 -10.76
N ILE A 41 0.43 7.84 -9.62
CA ILE A 41 -0.25 6.55 -9.51
C ILE A 41 -1.45 6.75 -8.57
N LEU A 42 -2.60 6.18 -8.95
CA LEU A 42 -3.78 6.09 -8.10
C LEU A 42 -4.02 4.61 -7.75
N ASP A 43 -4.06 4.29 -6.46
CA ASP A 43 -4.38 2.96 -5.93
C ASP A 43 -5.78 2.99 -5.31
N ILE A 44 -6.75 2.30 -5.92
CA ILE A 44 -8.15 2.31 -5.52
C ILE A 44 -8.47 1.03 -4.74
N GLY A 45 -8.98 1.19 -3.52
CA GLY A 45 -9.16 0.06 -2.60
C GLY A 45 -7.82 -0.41 -2.05
N THR A 46 -7.03 0.53 -1.52
CA THR A 46 -5.63 0.28 -1.15
C THR A 46 -5.47 -0.74 -0.01
N GLY A 47 -6.51 -0.93 0.82
CA GLY A 47 -6.53 -1.91 1.90
C GLY A 47 -5.39 -1.70 2.89
N THR A 48 -4.42 -2.61 2.90
CA THR A 48 -3.21 -2.49 3.74
C THR A 48 -2.18 -1.48 3.21
N GLY A 49 -2.36 -0.95 2.00
CA GLY A 49 -1.37 -0.13 1.30
C GLY A 49 -0.31 -0.94 0.53
N ILE A 50 -0.43 -2.27 0.47
CA ILE A 50 0.61 -3.14 -0.11
C ILE A 50 0.99 -2.75 -1.55
N ILE A 51 0.01 -2.53 -2.44
CA ILE A 51 0.30 -2.19 -3.84
C ILE A 51 0.93 -0.79 -3.91
N ALA A 52 0.38 0.20 -3.21
CA ALA A 52 0.97 1.53 -3.09
C ALA A 52 2.44 1.48 -2.65
N LEU A 53 2.78 0.72 -1.61
CA LEU A 53 4.17 0.59 -1.13
C LEU A 53 5.07 -0.12 -2.14
N MET A 54 4.59 -1.17 -2.80
CA MET A 54 5.35 -1.86 -3.86
C MET A 54 5.64 -0.94 -5.04
N LEU A 55 4.66 -0.13 -5.46
CA LEU A 55 4.82 0.81 -6.56
C LEU A 55 5.70 2.01 -6.17
N ALA A 56 5.70 2.41 -4.89
CA ALA A 56 6.63 3.40 -4.36
C ALA A 56 8.07 2.90 -4.44
N GLN A 57 8.32 1.62 -4.15
CA GLN A 57 9.64 1.01 -4.32
C GLN A 57 10.10 1.00 -5.78
N LYS A 58 9.17 0.74 -6.71
CA LYS A 58 9.47 0.50 -8.14
C LYS A 58 9.54 1.77 -8.99
N SER A 59 9.20 2.93 -8.43
CA SER A 59 9.07 4.17 -9.20
C SER A 59 9.40 5.42 -8.38
N GLY A 60 9.67 6.53 -9.06
CA GLY A 60 9.73 7.86 -8.47
C GLY A 60 8.37 8.57 -8.39
N ALA A 61 7.26 7.88 -8.68
CA ALA A 61 5.94 8.49 -8.80
C ALA A 61 5.42 9.04 -7.46
N ARG A 62 4.55 10.06 -7.53
CA ARG A 62 3.64 10.38 -6.42
C ARG A 62 2.49 9.36 -6.43
N ILE A 63 2.14 8.85 -5.27
CA ILE A 63 1.09 7.85 -5.11
C ILE A 63 -0.01 8.44 -4.26
N ASP A 64 -1.21 8.43 -4.82
CA ASP A 64 -2.45 8.69 -4.11
C ASP A 64 -3.14 7.34 -3.95
N ALA A 65 -3.50 6.97 -2.73
CA ALA A 65 -4.12 5.70 -2.41
C ALA A 65 -5.40 5.94 -1.63
N ILE A 66 -6.49 5.29 -2.02
CA ILE A 66 -7.81 5.57 -1.47
C ILE A 66 -8.44 4.29 -0.91
N ASP A 67 -9.09 4.43 0.24
CA ASP A 67 -9.97 3.41 0.77
C ASP A 67 -11.19 4.06 1.41
N ILE A 68 -12.34 3.38 1.34
CA ILE A 68 -13.59 3.82 1.98
C ILE A 68 -13.69 3.31 3.41
N ASP A 69 -12.96 2.24 3.75
CA ASP A 69 -12.94 1.69 5.10
C ASP A 69 -11.94 2.46 5.98
N SER A 70 -12.41 2.93 7.15
CA SER A 70 -11.60 3.75 8.04
C SER A 70 -10.44 2.97 8.67
N ASN A 71 -10.62 1.66 8.94
CA ASN A 71 -9.57 0.84 9.51
C ASN A 71 -8.46 0.55 8.48
N ALA A 72 -8.84 0.30 7.22
CA ALA A 72 -7.92 0.19 6.10
C ALA A 72 -7.13 1.49 5.89
N TYR A 73 -7.81 2.65 5.88
CA TYR A 73 -7.15 3.95 5.84
C TYR A 73 -6.10 4.12 6.95
N ILE A 74 -6.45 3.82 8.20
CA ILE A 74 -5.53 3.91 9.35
C ILE A 74 -4.34 2.98 9.16
N GLN A 75 -4.59 1.72 8.78
CA GLN A 75 -3.52 0.73 8.60
C GLN A 75 -2.57 1.09 7.45
N ALA A 76 -3.12 1.48 6.31
CA ALA A 76 -2.34 1.91 5.15
C ALA A 76 -1.50 3.15 5.47
N THR A 77 -2.05 4.10 6.24
CA THR A 77 -1.31 5.28 6.70
C THR A 77 -0.14 4.90 7.60
N GLU A 78 -0.34 3.96 8.54
CA GLU A 78 0.74 3.45 9.39
C GLU A 78 1.82 2.73 8.58
N ASN A 79 1.43 1.89 7.62
CA ASN A 79 2.37 1.18 6.76
C ASN A 79 3.17 2.16 5.88
N ALA A 80 2.52 3.15 5.28
CA ALA A 80 3.16 4.18 4.46
C ALA A 80 4.17 5.01 5.28
N ASN A 81 3.82 5.41 6.50
CA ASN A 81 4.71 6.17 7.39
C ASN A 81 5.93 5.36 7.87
N ASN A 82 5.83 4.03 7.89
CA ASN A 82 6.88 3.11 8.31
C ASN A 82 7.77 2.60 7.16
N CYS A 83 7.71 3.22 5.98
CA CYS A 83 8.56 2.87 4.84
C CYS A 83 9.47 4.03 4.41
N ASN A 84 10.46 3.72 3.57
CA ASN A 84 11.46 4.69 3.07
C ASN A 84 10.89 5.71 2.07
N TRP A 85 9.63 5.57 1.64
CA TRP A 85 9.03 6.37 0.57
C TRP A 85 7.82 7.19 1.02
N LYS A 86 7.64 7.34 2.34
CA LYS A 86 6.49 8.00 2.96
C LYS A 86 6.12 9.36 2.35
N ASP A 87 7.11 10.17 1.96
CA ASP A 87 6.90 11.53 1.45
C ASP A 87 6.20 11.56 0.07
N ARG A 88 6.09 10.40 -0.60
CA ARG A 88 5.42 10.27 -1.90
C ARG A 88 4.09 9.54 -1.83
N ILE A 89 3.73 8.96 -0.68
CA ILE A 89 2.54 8.13 -0.53
C ILE A 89 1.51 8.90 0.30
N HIS A 90 0.39 9.25 -0.32
CA HIS A 90 -0.73 9.92 0.34
C HIS A 90 -1.91 8.97 0.39
N ILE A 91 -2.36 8.66 1.61
CA ILE A 91 -3.53 7.81 1.84
C ILE A 91 -4.73 8.73 2.11
N HIS A 92 -5.87 8.46 1.48
CA HIS A 92 -7.10 9.24 1.63
C HIS A 92 -8.25 8.33 2.04
N HIS A 93 -9.04 8.78 3.02
CA HIS A 93 -10.29 8.14 3.41
C HIS A 93 -11.44 8.79 2.64
N ILE A 94 -11.74 8.30 1.44
CA ILE A 94 -12.75 8.87 0.54
C ILE A 94 -13.51 7.78 -0.23
N THR A 95 -14.69 8.13 -0.73
CA THR A 95 -15.39 7.37 -1.78
C THR A 95 -14.98 7.88 -3.17
N LEU A 96 -15.13 7.02 -4.19
CA LEU A 96 -15.14 7.43 -5.60
C LEU A 96 -16.35 8.31 -5.92
#